data_AF-A0A1H8YL19-F1
#
_entry.id   AF-A0A1H8YL19-F1
#
_cell.length_a   1.000
_cell.length_b   1.000
_cell.length_c   1.000
_cell.angle_alpha   90.00
_cell.angle_beta   90.00
_cell.angle_gamma   90.00
#
_symmetry.space_group_name_H-M   'P 1'
#
loop_
_entity.id
_entity.type
_entity.pdbx_description
1 polymer ?
#
loop_
_entity_poly.entity_id
_entity_poly.type
_entity_poly.pdbx_seq_one_letter_code
_entity_poly.pdbx_strand_id
1 'polypeptide(L)' 'MALGHRVVAVDDSPEMLAHVRGAETVCARIGDLRLGRRFDVVLLGSHLLNTPDPAQARALLATARRRGRRPGGRRPRR' A
#
# COMPACT_ATOMS: atom_id res chain seq x y z
N MET A 1 -7.64 -8.08 12.71
CA MET A 1 -6.18 -7.99 12.45
C MET A 1 -5.49 -9.14 13.18
N ALA A 2 -5.27 -10.28 12.53
CA ALA A 2 -4.87 -11.53 13.19
C ALA A 2 -3.40 -11.56 13.70
N LEU A 3 -2.59 -10.53 13.38
CA LEU A 3 -1.15 -10.47 13.71
C LEU A 3 -0.74 -9.18 14.46
N GLY A 4 -1.70 -8.37 14.91
CA GLY A 4 -1.42 -7.11 15.64
C GLY A 4 -0.78 -5.98 14.81
N HIS A 5 -0.73 -6.12 13.48
CA HIS A 5 -0.18 -5.09 12.60
C HIS A 5 -1.18 -3.95 12.35
N ARG A 6 -0.68 -2.72 12.36
CA ARG A 6 -1.42 -1.55 11.88
C ARG A 6 -1.39 -1.56 10.35
N VAL A 7 -2.50 -1.90 9.72
CA VAL A 7 -2.63 -1.98 8.25
C VAL A 7 -3.45 -0.80 7.74
N VAL A 8 -3.04 -0.30 6.58
CA VAL A 8 -3.74 0.74 5.82
C VAL A 8 -4.07 0.12 4.46
N ALA A 9 -5.36 0.00 4.16
CA ALA A 9 -5.85 -0.46 2.86
C ALA A 9 -6.01 0.75 1.92
N VAL A 10 -5.54 0.60 0.68
CA VAL A 10 -5.64 1.63 -0.35
C VAL A 10 -6.19 1.00 -1.61
N ASP A 11 -7.23 1.60 -2.15
CA ASP A 11 -7.85 1.23 -3.43
C ASP A 11 -8.50 2.49 -4.02
N ASP A 12 -8.74 2.54 -5.33
CA ASP A 12 -9.48 3.61 -5.97
C ASP A 12 -10.97 3.30 -6.14
N SER A 13 -11.40 2.06 -5.85
CA SER A 13 -12.81 1.67 -5.69
C SER A 13 -13.30 1.83 -4.25
N PRO A 14 -14.24 2.75 -3.98
CA PRO A 14 -14.92 2.84 -2.70
C PRO A 14 -15.65 1.55 -2.31
N GLU A 15 -16.17 0.81 -3.30
CA GLU A 15 -16.89 -0.45 -3.11
C GLU A 15 -15.95 -1.53 -2.55
N MET A 16 -14.73 -1.64 -3.10
CA MET A 16 -13.71 -2.55 -2.58
C MET A 16 -13.31 -2.18 -1.15
N LEU A 17 -13.13 -0.89 -0.87
CA LEU A 17 -12.84 -0.40 0.49
C LEU A 17 -13.99 -0.68 1.46
N ALA A 18 -15.24 -0.71 0.99
CA ALA A 18 -16.40 -1.06 1.79
C ALA A 18 -16.38 -2.52 2.26
N HIS A 19 -15.51 -3.39 1.75
CA HIS A 19 -15.29 -4.74 2.28
C HIS A 19 -14.19 -4.80 3.35
N VAL A 20 -13.37 -3.76 3.49
CA VAL A 20 -12.27 -3.72 4.46
C VAL A 20 -12.82 -3.47 5.87
N ARG A 21 -12.39 -4.28 6.84
CA ARG A 21 -12.79 -4.16 8.24
C ARG A 21 -11.57 -4.15 9.16
N GLY A 22 -11.62 -3.28 10.17
CA GLY A 22 -10.59 -3.19 11.21
C GLY A 22 -9.25 -2.62 10.74
N ALA A 23 -9.17 -2.03 9.54
CA ALA A 23 -8.02 -1.30 9.00
C ALA A 23 -8.43 0.13 8.65
N GLU A 24 -7.47 1.05 8.65
CA GLU A 24 -7.65 2.37 8.05
C GLU A 24 -7.77 2.20 6.53
N THR A 25 -8.72 2.90 5.89
CA THR A 25 -8.92 2.88 4.43
C THR A 25 -8.58 4.24 3.82
N VAL A 26 -8.02 4.23 2.62
CA VAL A 26 -7.74 5.44 1.84
C VAL A 26 -8.19 5.21 0.40
N CYS A 27 -9.16 6.01 -0.05
CA CYS A 27 -9.62 5.99 -1.43
C CYS A 27 -8.69 6.83 -2.31
N ALA A 28 -7.79 6.19 -3.04
CA ALA A 28 -6.85 6.88 -3.92
C ALA A 28 -6.24 5.93 -4.95
N ARG A 29 -5.96 6.46 -6.14
CA ARG A 29 -5.07 5.78 -7.09
C ARG A 29 -3.69 5.61 -6.48
N ILE A 30 -3.18 4.39 -6.53
CA ILE A 30 -1.88 4.03 -5.95
C ILE A 30 -0.69 4.82 -6.55
N GLY A 31 -0.80 5.26 -7.80
CA GLY A 31 0.19 6.14 -8.45
C GLY A 31 0.31 7.52 -7.80
N ASP A 32 -0.81 8.06 -7.31
CA ASP A 32 -0.93 9.42 -6.76
C ASP A 32 -0.87 9.44 -5.23
N LEU A 33 -0.90 8.27 -4.59
CA LEU A 33 -1.02 8.13 -3.14
C LEU A 33 0.04 8.95 -2.40
N ARG A 34 -0.37 9.91 -1.56
CA ARG A 34 0.48 10.75 -0.69
C ARG A 34 0.06 10.68 0.77
N LEU A 35 0.71 9.82 1.57
CA LEU A 35 0.35 9.60 2.98
C LEU A 35 1.30 10.23 4.01
N GLY A 36 2.37 10.93 3.59
CA GLY A 36 3.33 11.56 4.51
C GLY A 36 4.12 10.63 5.44
N ARG A 37 3.80 9.32 5.47
CA ARG A 37 4.41 8.29 6.33
C ARG A 37 5.00 7.14 5.52
N ARG A 38 5.96 6.43 6.12
CA ARG A 38 6.59 5.20 5.58
C ARG A 38 6.04 3.96 6.27
N PHE A 39 6.10 2.84 5.57
CA PHE A 39 5.61 1.54 6.01
C PHE A 39 6.77 0.53 6.04
N ASP A 40 6.74 -0.37 7.04
CA ASP A 40 7.71 -1.45 7.16
C ASP A 40 7.58 -2.44 5.98
N VAL A 41 6.34 -2.66 5.52
CA VAL A 41 6.00 -3.54 4.39
C VAL A 41 4.94 -2.85 3.52
N VAL A 42 5.09 -2.96 2.20
CA VAL A 42 4.07 -2.56 1.22
C VAL A 42 3.73 -3.79 0.40
N LEU A 43 2.48 -4.23 0.48
CA LEU A 43 1.95 -5.31 -0.35
C LEU A 43 1.11 -4.69 -1.47
N LEU A 44 1.42 -5.04 -2.71
CA LEU A 44 0.63 -4.67 -3.88
C LEU A 44 -0.14 -5.93 -4.31
N GLY A 45 -1.39 -6.05 -3.86
CA GLY A 45 -2.29 -7.14 -4.27
C GLY A 45 -2.99 -6.80 -5.59
N SER A 46 -3.06 -7.78 -6.50
CA SER A 46 -3.84 -7.84 -7.77
C SER A 46 -3.73 -6.71 -8.80
N HIS A 47 -3.27 -5.51 -8.45
CA HIS A 47 -3.04 -4.38 -9.36
C HIS A 47 -1.95 -4.65 -10.42
N LEU A 48 -1.03 -5.59 -10.13
CA LEU A 48 0.04 -6.02 -11.05
C LEU A 48 -0.41 -7.09 -12.06
N LEU A 49 -1.54 -7.77 -11.83
CA LEU A 49 -2.00 -8.89 -12.65
C LEU A 49 -3.14 -8.50 -13.63
N ASN A 50 -3.97 -7.51 -13.29
CA ASN A 50 -5.08 -7.07 -14.14
C ASN A 50 -4.77 -5.84 -15.03
N THR A 51 -3.57 -5.27 -14.92
CA THR A 51 -3.21 -4.04 -15.63
C THR A 51 -2.11 -4.33 -16.65
N PRO A 52 -2.43 -4.45 -17.96
CA PRO A 52 -1.43 -4.73 -19.00
C PRO A 52 -0.53 -3.52 -19.33
N ASP A 53 -0.74 -2.37 -18.69
CA ASP A 53 0.01 -1.12 -18.94
C ASP A 53 1.34 -1.05 -18.15
N PRO A 54 2.50 -1.05 -18.84
CA PRO A 54 3.81 -0.94 -18.21
C PRO A 54 4.04 0.39 -17.47
N ALA A 55 3.34 1.47 -17.82
CA ALA A 55 3.46 2.75 -17.13
C ALA A 55 2.84 2.69 -15.71
N GLN A 56 1.67 2.08 -15.57
CA GLN A 56 1.05 1.82 -14.27
C GLN A 56 1.90 0.89 -13.39
N ALA A 57 2.48 -0.17 -13.98
CA ALA A 57 3.41 -1.04 -13.26
C ALA A 57 4.63 -0.27 -12.70
N ARG A 58 5.20 0.65 -13.49
CA ARG A 58 6.30 1.51 -13.03
C ARG A 58 5.87 2.46 -11.92
N ALA A 59 4.69 3.06 -12.02
CA ALA A 59 4.14 3.94 -10.99
C ALA A 59 3.93 3.20 -9.65
N LEU A 60 3.38 1.99 -9.72
CA LEU A 60 3.22 1.06 -8.59
C LEU A 60 4.55 0.78 -7.88
N LEU A 61 5.56 0.36 -8.64
CA LEU A 61 6.91 0.07 -8.11
C LEU A 61 7.56 1.30 -7.50
N ALA A 62 7.41 2.48 -8.13
CA ALA A 62 7.93 3.73 -7.60
C ALA A 62 7.26 4.10 -6.27
N THR A 63 5.93 3.93 -6.14
CA THR A 63 5.22 4.15 -4.88
C THR A 63 5.68 3.17 -3.80
N ALA A 64 5.82 1.88 -4.11
CA ALA A 64 6.32 0.89 -3.16
C ALA A 64 7.73 1.25 -2.66
N ARG A 65 8.65 1.67 -3.55
CA ARG A 65 10.00 2.11 -3.17
C ARG A 65 10.00 3.37 -2.30
N ARG A 66 9.12 4.34 -2.59
CA ARG A 66 9.00 5.57 -1.78
C ARG A 66 8.45 5.30 -0.38
N ARG A 67 7.55 4.32 -0.27
CA ARG A 67 6.79 4.05 0.96
C ARG A 67 7.36 2.95 1.83
N GLY A 68 8.01 1.95 1.23
CA GLY A 68 8.73 0.92 1.96
C GLY A 68 9.97 1.48 2.66
N ARG A 69 10.31 0.91 3.82
CA ARG A 69 11.68 0.95 4.33
C ARG A 69 12.58 0.08 3.44
N ARG A 70 13.85 0.47 3.30
CA ARG A 70 14.86 -0.43 2.71
C ARG A 70 15.00 -1.67 3.60
N PRO A 71 15.24 -2.87 3.03
CA PRO A 71 15.58 -4.04 3.83
C PRO A 71 16.81 -3.71 4.68
N GLY A 72 16.76 -3.97 6.00
CA GLY A 72 17.84 -3.68 6.95
C GLY A 72 17.56 -2.56 7.98
N GLY A 73 16.46 -1.82 7.84
CA GLY A 73 16.08 -0.80 8.83
C GLY A 73 15.47 -1.40 10.11
N ARG A 74 16.31 -1.78 11.07
CA ARG A 74 15.92 -2.24 12.42
C ARG A 74 14.84 -1.31 13.02
N ARG A 75 13.77 -1.88 13.59
CA ARG A 75 12.78 -1.12 14.39
C ARG A 75 13.48 -0.58 15.64
N PRO A 76 13.40 0.73 15.97
CA PRO A 76 13.66 1.13 17.34
C PRO A 76 12.55 0.56 18.20
N ARG A 77 12.93 -0.24 19.19
CA ARG A 77 12.01 -0.76 20.21
C ARG A 77 11.45 0.43 20.98
N ARG A 78 10.13 0.51 21.12
CA ARG A 78 9.43 1.21 22.19
C ARG A 78 8.44 0.23 22.77
#